data_AF-A0A8S1GV38-F1
#
_entry.id   AF-A0A8S1GV38-F1
#
_cell.length_a   1.000
_cell.length_b   1.000
_cell.length_c   1.000
_cell.angle_alpha   90.00
_cell.angle_beta   90.00
_cell.angle_gamma   90.00
#
_symmetry.space_group_name_H-M   'P 1'
#
loop_
_entity.id
_entity.type
_entity.pdbx_description
1 polymer ?
#
loop_
_entity_poly.entity_id
_entity_poly.type
_entity_poly.pdbx_seq_one_letter_code
_entity_poly.pdbx_strand_id
1 'polypeptide(L)'
;MNRLPPLNSASSFGSDPSNYSYKEKTTAHHGTDIVHLNAGGRRFTTLLDTLVQGKSTFFLNFVRVDQVSGKVIMNHQRVSKDESGAIFINRDGKLFSYVLQYMRDGRNTVLPDDQNLLKRLRREAEFFGIEGLKQAINSALIQRRTSAEDEDQSDIAQIRNSVSQIANNLYYNGFKR
;
A
#
# COMPACT_ATOMS: atom_id res chain seq x y z
N MET A 1 -20.12 -69.63 -5.11
CA MET A 1 -21.48 -69.37 -5.64
C MET A 1 -22.18 -68.50 -4.61
N ASN A 2 -22.08 -67.17 -4.69
CA ASN A 2 -23.04 -66.24 -5.34
C ASN A 2 -24.48 -66.49 -4.84
N ARG A 3 -25.23 -65.50 -4.30
CA ARG A 3 -25.49 -64.17 -4.88
C ARG A 3 -25.92 -63.14 -3.81
N LEU A 4 -25.52 -61.89 -4.04
CA LEU A 4 -26.10 -60.68 -3.44
C LEU A 4 -27.55 -60.45 -3.93
N PRO A 5 -28.42 -59.77 -3.15
CA PRO A 5 -29.74 -59.32 -3.61
C PRO A 5 -29.63 -58.07 -4.52
N PRO A 6 -30.67 -57.77 -5.33
CA PRO A 6 -30.57 -56.86 -6.47
C PRO A 6 -30.60 -55.37 -6.07
N LEU A 7 -29.86 -54.57 -6.84
CA LEU A 7 -29.97 -53.11 -6.94
C LEU A 7 -31.06 -52.74 -7.96
N ASN A 8 -32.12 -52.07 -7.51
CA ASN A 8 -32.97 -51.14 -8.27
C ASN A 8 -34.08 -50.64 -7.32
N SER A 9 -34.63 -49.43 -7.38
CA SER A 9 -34.45 -48.26 -8.23
C SER A 9 -35.32 -47.15 -7.60
N ALA A 10 -34.89 -45.90 -7.74
CA ALA A 10 -35.73 -44.69 -7.67
C ALA A 10 -36.54 -44.45 -6.38
N SER A 11 -35.92 -43.79 -5.40
CA SER A 11 -36.66 -42.87 -4.53
C SER A 11 -36.58 -41.46 -5.11
N SER A 12 -37.76 -40.93 -5.44
CA SER A 12 -38.00 -39.56 -5.88
C SER A 12 -37.61 -38.57 -4.80
N PHE A 13 -36.40 -38.01 -4.89
CA PHE A 13 -36.09 -36.74 -4.23
C PHE A 13 -36.37 -35.61 -5.21
N GLY A 14 -37.62 -35.12 -5.15
CA GLY A 14 -37.91 -33.77 -5.59
C GLY A 14 -36.98 -32.82 -4.82
N SER A 15 -36.06 -32.21 -5.54
CA SER A 15 -35.37 -31.01 -5.10
C SER A 15 -35.84 -29.90 -6.04
N ASP A 16 -36.73 -29.09 -5.50
CA ASP A 16 -37.09 -27.78 -6.03
C ASP A 16 -35.79 -27.05 -6.44
N PRO A 17 -35.60 -26.68 -7.73
CA PRO A 17 -34.37 -26.04 -8.18
C PRO A 17 -34.36 -24.53 -7.85
N SER A 18 -35.38 -24.01 -7.17
CA SER A 18 -35.39 -22.63 -6.74
C SER A 18 -34.63 -22.47 -5.42
N ASN A 19 -33.57 -21.64 -5.45
CA ASN A 19 -32.97 -20.97 -4.30
C ASN A 19 -31.61 -21.47 -3.76
N TYR A 20 -30.73 -22.01 -4.61
CA TYR A 20 -29.30 -21.72 -4.44
C TYR A 20 -29.02 -20.36 -5.05
N SER A 21 -29.09 -19.31 -4.23
CA SER A 21 -28.60 -17.97 -4.60
C SER A 21 -27.11 -18.07 -4.93
N TYR A 22 -26.80 -18.26 -6.21
CA TYR A 22 -25.48 -17.98 -6.76
C TYR A 22 -25.28 -16.47 -6.60
N LYS A 23 -24.75 -16.05 -5.45
CA LYS A 23 -24.27 -14.67 -5.27
C LYS A 23 -23.37 -14.36 -6.45
N GLU A 24 -23.69 -13.30 -7.19
CA GLU A 24 -22.91 -12.88 -8.34
C GLU A 24 -21.42 -12.83 -7.99
N LYS A 25 -20.65 -13.73 -8.62
CA LYS A 25 -19.22 -13.93 -8.39
C LYS A 25 -18.43 -12.64 -8.62
N THR A 26 -18.97 -11.80 -9.52
CA THR A 26 -18.45 -10.52 -9.93
C THR A 26 -19.60 -9.54 -10.08
N THR A 27 -19.37 -8.28 -9.75
CA THR A 27 -20.35 -7.20 -9.89
C THR A 27 -19.73 -6.05 -10.68
N ALA A 28 -20.55 -5.34 -11.44
CA ALA A 28 -20.12 -4.20 -12.25
C ALA A 28 -20.57 -2.88 -11.60
N HIS A 29 -19.65 -1.93 -11.50
CA HIS A 29 -19.81 -0.67 -10.78
C HIS A 29 -19.31 0.50 -11.63
N HIS A 30 -19.70 1.71 -11.25
CA HIS A 30 -19.08 2.93 -11.74
C HIS A 30 -17.80 3.22 -10.95
N GLY A 31 -16.82 3.83 -11.61
CA GLY A 31 -15.57 4.26 -10.97
C GLY A 31 -15.77 5.22 -9.80
N THR A 32 -16.85 6.01 -9.86
CA THR A 32 -17.28 6.97 -8.84
C THR A 32 -18.03 6.33 -7.67
N ASP A 33 -18.27 5.02 -7.69
CA ASP A 33 -18.95 4.34 -6.59
C ASP A 33 -18.04 4.27 -5.37
N ILE A 34 -18.65 4.50 -4.20
CA ILE A 34 -17.96 4.49 -2.92
C ILE A 34 -17.70 3.06 -2.48
N VAL A 35 -16.47 2.81 -2.00
CA VAL A 35 -16.06 1.57 -1.39
C VAL A 35 -15.52 1.80 0.02
N HIS A 36 -15.90 0.92 0.94
CA HIS A 36 -15.42 0.93 2.31
C HIS A 36 -14.36 -0.15 2.52
N LEU A 37 -13.27 0.22 3.19
CA LEU A 37 -12.16 -0.67 3.52
C LEU A 37 -11.97 -0.68 5.04
N ASN A 38 -11.54 -1.82 5.57
CA ASN A 38 -11.14 -1.98 6.96
C ASN A 38 -9.72 -2.56 6.98
N ALA A 39 -8.73 -1.71 7.25
CA ALA A 39 -7.32 -2.14 7.36
C ALA A 39 -6.95 -2.32 8.83
N GLY A 40 -6.85 -3.56 9.29
CA GLY A 40 -6.43 -3.90 10.65
C GLY A 40 -7.31 -3.28 11.75
N GLY A 41 -8.60 -3.08 11.48
CA GLY A 41 -9.56 -2.43 12.39
C GLY A 41 -9.81 -0.95 12.07
N ARG A 42 -9.00 -0.30 11.23
CA ARG A 42 -9.18 1.10 10.85
C ARG A 42 -10.01 1.22 9.57
N ARG A 43 -11.10 2.00 9.64
CA ARG A 43 -12.03 2.18 8.52
C ARG A 43 -11.55 3.29 7.57
N PHE A 44 -11.72 3.03 6.28
CA PHE A 44 -11.44 3.96 5.19
C PHE A 44 -12.61 3.97 4.22
N THR A 45 -12.79 5.12 3.58
CA THR A 45 -13.76 5.31 2.51
C THR A 45 -13.03 5.94 1.33
N THR A 46 -13.25 5.39 0.14
CA THR A 46 -12.65 5.89 -1.10
C THR A 46 -13.53 5.53 -2.30
N LEU A 47 -13.14 5.94 -3.50
CA LEU A 47 -13.80 5.55 -4.74
C LEU A 47 -13.20 4.25 -5.30
N LEU A 48 -13.99 3.48 -6.03
CA LEU A 48 -13.50 2.32 -6.76
C LEU A 48 -12.39 2.70 -7.76
N ASP A 49 -12.49 3.86 -8.40
CA ASP A 49 -11.45 4.38 -9.29
C ASP A 49 -10.10 4.53 -8.59
N THR A 50 -10.07 4.92 -7.31
CA THR A 50 -8.83 4.99 -6.55
C THR A 50 -8.15 3.62 -6.47
N LEU A 51 -8.92 2.54 -6.30
CA LEU A 51 -8.39 1.18 -6.20
C LEU A 51 -7.83 0.69 -7.54
N VAL A 52 -8.47 1.05 -8.64
CA VAL A 52 -8.01 0.72 -10.00
C VAL A 52 -6.77 1.53 -10.38
N GLN A 53 -6.84 2.85 -10.22
CA GLN A 53 -5.80 3.78 -10.67
C GLN A 53 -4.55 3.74 -9.79
N GLY A 54 -4.67 3.27 -8.55
CA GLY A 54 -3.56 3.19 -7.60
C GLY A 54 -2.40 2.26 -7.99
N LYS A 55 -2.48 1.57 -9.14
CA LYS A 55 -1.44 0.68 -9.71
C LYS A 55 -0.93 -0.36 -8.70
N SER A 56 -1.81 -0.82 -7.82
CA SER A 56 -1.52 -1.82 -6.81
C SER A 56 -1.83 -3.21 -7.33
N THR A 57 -0.83 -4.09 -7.36
CA THR A 57 -1.05 -5.50 -7.74
C THR A 57 -1.97 -6.23 -6.75
N PHE A 58 -1.98 -5.81 -5.47
CA PHE A 58 -2.91 -6.33 -4.48
C PHE A 58 -4.38 -6.07 -4.85
N PHE A 59 -4.75 -4.82 -5.17
CA PHE A 59 -6.13 -4.48 -5.53
C PHE A 59 -6.54 -5.03 -6.89
N LEU A 60 -5.60 -5.12 -7.84
CA LEU A 60 -5.83 -5.72 -9.16
C LEU A 60 -6.24 -7.20 -9.11
N ASN A 61 -5.96 -7.90 -8.00
CA ASN A 61 -6.41 -9.27 -7.81
C ASN A 61 -7.94 -9.39 -7.77
N PHE A 62 -8.66 -8.32 -7.41
CA PHE A 62 -10.11 -8.36 -7.24
C PHE A 62 -10.87 -7.16 -7.78
N VAL A 63 -10.20 -6.09 -8.23
CA VAL A 63 -10.83 -4.94 -8.90
C VAL A 63 -10.12 -4.70 -10.24
N ARG A 64 -10.89 -4.58 -11.32
CA ARG A 64 -10.36 -4.24 -12.66
C ARG A 64 -11.39 -3.45 -13.46
N VAL A 65 -10.93 -2.68 -14.44
CA VAL A 65 -11.84 -2.05 -15.41
C VAL A 65 -12.07 -3.00 -16.57
N ASP A 66 -13.35 -3.20 -16.90
CA ASP A 66 -13.74 -3.86 -18.14
C ASP A 66 -13.54 -2.89 -19.31
N GLN A 67 -12.68 -3.25 -20.26
CA GLN A 67 -12.30 -2.34 -21.35
C GLN A 67 -13.42 -2.10 -22.37
N VAL A 68 -14.43 -2.97 -22.41
CA VAL A 68 -15.56 -2.85 -23.34
C VAL A 68 -16.63 -1.93 -22.76
N SER A 69 -17.06 -2.17 -21.53
CA SER A 69 -18.14 -1.39 -20.88
C SER A 69 -17.63 -0.16 -20.13
N GLY A 70 -16.33 -0.06 -19.86
CA GLY A 70 -15.76 0.98 -19.01
C GLY A 70 -16.12 0.84 -17.52
N LYS A 71 -16.84 -0.22 -17.12
CA LYS A 71 -17.25 -0.44 -15.73
C LYS A 71 -16.14 -1.05 -14.90
N VAL A 72 -16.17 -0.78 -13.60
CA VAL A 72 -15.30 -1.45 -12.63
C VAL A 72 -15.92 -2.78 -12.24
N ILE A 73 -15.21 -3.87 -12.53
CA ILE A 73 -15.59 -5.22 -12.15
C ILE A 73 -14.89 -5.58 -10.84
N MET A 74 -15.70 -5.89 -9.83
CA MET A 74 -15.24 -6.36 -8.53
C MET A 74 -15.54 -7.86 -8.35
N ASN A 75 -14.52 -8.65 -8.04
CA ASN A 75 -14.62 -10.07 -7.72
C ASN A 75 -14.75 -10.28 -6.21
N HIS A 76 -15.96 -10.62 -5.75
CA HIS A 76 -16.25 -10.77 -4.32
C HIS A 76 -15.65 -12.01 -3.69
N GLN A 77 -15.19 -13.00 -4.47
CA GLN A 77 -14.58 -14.22 -3.93
C GLN A 77 -13.13 -14.04 -3.49
N ARG A 78 -12.50 -12.96 -3.94
CA ARG A 78 -11.08 -12.65 -3.64
C ARG A 78 -10.94 -11.60 -2.54
N VAL A 79 -12.04 -11.22 -1.89
CA VAL A 79 -12.06 -10.26 -0.80
C VAL A 79 -12.66 -10.89 0.45
N SER A 80 -12.06 -10.60 1.59
CA SER A 80 -12.71 -10.79 2.90
C SER A 80 -13.50 -9.53 3.23
N LYS A 81 -14.65 -9.67 3.88
CA LYS A 81 -15.44 -8.54 4.36
C LYS A 81 -15.61 -8.64 5.88
N ASP A 82 -15.66 -7.49 6.54
CA ASP A 82 -16.04 -7.42 7.95
C ASP A 82 -17.56 -7.49 8.14
N GLU A 83 -18.03 -7.45 9.39
CA GLU A 83 -19.45 -7.51 9.74
C GLU A 83 -20.30 -6.40 9.11
N SER A 84 -19.67 -5.27 8.76
CA SER A 84 -20.34 -4.14 8.09
C SER A 84 -20.32 -4.23 6.56
N GLY A 85 -19.68 -5.26 6.00
CA GLY A 85 -19.52 -5.43 4.56
C GLY A 85 -18.33 -4.68 3.94
N ALA A 86 -17.48 -4.03 4.75
CA ALA A 86 -16.28 -3.35 4.26
C ALA A 86 -15.20 -4.38 3.90
N ILE A 87 -14.40 -4.10 2.86
CA ILE A 87 -13.30 -4.98 2.44
C ILE A 87 -12.24 -5.00 3.54
N PHE A 88 -12.03 -6.16 4.16
CA PHE A 88 -11.03 -6.33 5.20
C PHE A 88 -9.65 -6.56 4.61
N ILE A 89 -8.67 -5.82 5.13
CA ILE A 89 -7.27 -5.88 4.79
C ILE A 89 -6.49 -6.17 6.08
N ASN A 90 -5.83 -7.31 6.14
CA ASN A 90 -5.07 -7.74 7.31
C ASN A 90 -3.70 -7.05 7.39
N ARG A 91 -3.67 -5.70 7.46
CA ARG A 91 -2.47 -4.84 7.49
C ARG A 91 -2.60 -3.69 8.47
N ASP A 92 -1.50 -2.98 8.72
CA ASP A 92 -1.45 -1.81 9.61
C ASP A 92 -2.27 -0.64 9.02
N GLY A 93 -3.42 -0.36 9.63
CA GLY A 93 -4.30 0.73 9.21
C GLY A 93 -3.69 2.13 9.33
N LYS A 94 -2.72 2.36 10.23
CA LYS A 94 -2.04 3.67 10.31
C LYS A 94 -1.20 3.88 9.06
N LEU A 95 -0.41 2.89 8.67
CA LEU A 95 0.44 2.96 7.47
C LEU A 95 -0.39 2.94 6.18
N PHE A 96 -1.49 2.20 6.16
CA PHE A 96 -2.39 2.16 5.01
C PHE A 96 -2.93 3.54 4.62
N SER A 97 -3.05 4.48 5.57
CA SER A 97 -3.47 5.85 5.22
C SER A 97 -2.53 6.54 4.22
N TYR A 98 -1.22 6.33 4.32
CA TYR A 98 -0.25 6.83 3.36
C TYR A 98 -0.30 6.09 2.02
N VAL A 99 -0.54 4.77 2.07
CA VAL A 99 -0.74 3.96 0.85
C VAL A 99 -1.94 4.48 0.06
N LEU A 100 -3.07 4.67 0.74
CA LEU A 100 -4.29 5.17 0.13
C LEU A 100 -4.12 6.61 -0.38
N GLN A 101 -3.40 7.46 0.35
CA GLN A 101 -3.06 8.80 -0.13
C GLN A 101 -2.22 8.75 -1.40
N TYR A 102 -1.23 7.85 -1.47
CA TYR A 102 -0.45 7.63 -2.69
C TYR A 102 -1.28 7.18 -3.87
N MET A 103 -2.30 6.35 -3.64
CA MET A 103 -3.21 5.94 -4.71
C MET A 103 -4.08 7.09 -5.23
N ARG A 104 -4.24 8.18 -4.47
CA ARG A 104 -4.99 9.39 -4.87
C ARG A 104 -4.10 10.42 -5.56
N ASP A 105 -2.98 10.74 -4.93
CA ASP A 105 -2.14 11.90 -5.31
C ASP A 105 -0.92 11.47 -6.14
N GLY A 106 -0.65 10.17 -6.23
CA GLY A 106 0.52 9.63 -6.90
C GLY A 106 1.81 10.21 -6.33
N ARG A 107 2.70 10.68 -7.21
CA ARG A 107 4.01 11.25 -6.82
C ARG A 107 3.92 12.53 -5.99
N ASN A 108 2.77 13.20 -5.96
CA ASN A 108 2.57 14.41 -5.15
C ASN A 108 2.29 14.11 -3.67
N THR A 109 2.28 12.83 -3.29
CA THR A 109 2.03 12.41 -1.92
C THR A 109 3.14 12.87 -0.99
N VAL A 110 2.74 13.52 0.11
CA VAL A 110 3.66 13.89 1.18
C VAL A 110 4.06 12.63 1.96
N LEU A 111 5.36 12.36 1.99
CA LEU A 111 5.93 11.25 2.75
C LEU A 111 6.32 11.73 4.15
N PRO A 112 6.21 10.87 5.18
CA PRO A 112 6.59 11.25 6.54
C PRO A 112 8.11 11.48 6.68
N ASP A 113 8.49 12.33 7.62
CA ASP A 113 9.90 12.67 7.90
C ASP A 113 10.64 11.61 8.73
N ASP A 114 9.91 10.91 9.58
CA ASP A 114 10.46 9.83 10.40
C ASP A 114 10.98 8.66 9.53
N GLN A 115 12.28 8.39 9.63
CA GLN A 115 12.95 7.34 8.84
C GLN A 115 12.46 5.93 9.19
N ASN A 116 12.13 5.66 10.46
CA ASN A 116 11.61 4.36 10.88
C ASN A 116 10.19 4.15 10.35
N LEU A 117 9.38 5.20 10.34
CA LEU A 117 8.07 5.21 9.73
C LEU A 117 8.15 4.97 8.22
N LEU A 118 9.10 5.60 7.52
CA LEU A 118 9.35 5.32 6.10
C LEU A 118 9.75 3.87 5.84
N LYS A 119 10.66 3.30 6.65
CA LYS A 119 11.08 1.89 6.50
C LYS A 119 9.90 0.94 6.67
N ARG A 120 8.99 1.22 7.62
CA ARG A 120 7.75 0.46 7.79
C ARG A 120 6.79 0.65 6.61
N LEU A 121 6.59 1.88 6.18
CA LEU A 121 5.74 2.21 5.03
C LEU A 121 6.24 1.54 3.74
N ARG A 122 7.55 1.41 3.56
CA ARG A 122 8.14 0.68 2.43
C ARG A 122 7.69 -0.78 2.38
N ARG A 123 7.58 -1.45 3.54
CA ARG A 123 7.08 -2.83 3.63
C ARG A 123 5.61 -2.92 3.25
N GLU A 124 4.81 -1.90 3.58
CA GLU A 124 3.43 -1.83 3.11
C GLU A 124 3.37 -1.59 1.60
N ALA A 125 4.19 -0.68 1.05
CA ALA A 125 4.26 -0.44 -0.39
C ALA A 125 4.62 -1.73 -1.17
N GLU A 126 5.49 -2.55 -0.62
CA GLU A 126 5.83 -3.88 -1.14
C GLU A 126 4.65 -4.85 -1.06
N PHE A 127 3.97 -4.94 0.09
CA PHE A 127 2.78 -5.77 0.26
C PHE A 127 1.66 -5.42 -0.73
N PHE A 128 1.36 -4.13 -0.90
CA PHE A 128 0.37 -3.66 -1.85
C PHE A 128 0.87 -3.67 -3.30
N GLY A 129 2.15 -3.96 -3.51
CA GLY A 129 2.79 -3.99 -4.83
C GLY A 129 2.73 -2.66 -5.58
N ILE A 130 2.88 -1.55 -4.86
CA ILE A 130 2.88 -0.20 -5.44
C ILE A 130 4.33 0.24 -5.66
N GLU A 131 4.87 -0.10 -6.82
CA GLU A 131 6.28 0.13 -7.14
C GLU A 131 6.68 1.61 -7.07
N GLY A 132 5.82 2.51 -7.56
CA GLY A 132 6.08 3.95 -7.54
C GLY A 132 6.23 4.51 -6.12
N LEU A 133 5.42 4.03 -5.17
CA LEU A 133 5.52 4.42 -3.76
C LEU A 133 6.81 3.88 -3.13
N LYS A 134 7.14 2.62 -3.40
CA LYS A 134 8.38 1.99 -2.93
C LYS A 134 9.62 2.77 -3.40
N GLN A 135 9.63 3.20 -4.67
CA GLN A 135 10.71 4.01 -5.24
C GLN A 135 10.78 5.39 -4.58
N ALA A 136 9.66 6.10 -4.45
CA ALA A 136 9.62 7.41 -3.79
C ALA A 136 10.16 7.35 -2.35
N ILE A 137 9.81 6.31 -1.59
CA ILE A 137 10.31 6.10 -0.23
C ILE A 137 11.83 5.81 -0.22
N ASN A 138 12.32 4.98 -1.15
CA ASN A 138 13.75 4.71 -1.25
C ASN A 138 14.55 5.98 -1.58
N SER A 139 14.07 6.81 -2.50
CA SER A 139 14.68 8.09 -2.82
C SER A 139 14.70 9.03 -1.61
N ALA A 140 13.59 9.14 -0.87
CA ALA A 140 13.54 9.96 0.35
C ALA A 140 14.50 9.45 1.44
N LEU A 141 14.65 8.14 1.59
CA LEU A 141 15.60 7.55 2.55
C LEU A 141 17.07 7.79 2.14
N ILE A 142 17.39 7.79 0.84
CA ILE A 142 18.73 8.08 0.33
C ILE A 142 19.05 9.57 0.53
N GLN A 143 18.15 10.46 0.12
CA GLN A 143 18.34 11.91 0.28
C GLN A 143 18.60 12.31 1.73
N ARG A 144 17.89 11.68 2.69
CA ARG A 144 18.10 11.96 4.12
C ARG A 144 19.39 11.40 4.69
N ARG A 145 20.01 10.42 4.04
CA ARG A 145 21.36 9.95 4.41
C ARG A 145 22.42 10.89 3.87
N THR A 146 22.30 11.30 2.61
CA THR A 146 23.26 12.21 1.98
C THR A 146 23.25 13.57 2.65
N SER A 147 22.08 14.13 3.00
CA SER A 147 22.01 15.41 3.73
C SER A 147 22.69 15.35 5.10
N ALA A 148 22.59 14.23 5.82
CA ALA A 148 23.27 14.07 7.11
C ALA A 148 24.80 13.97 6.95
N GLU A 149 25.28 13.30 5.90
CA GLU A 149 26.71 13.21 5.59
C GLU A 149 27.29 14.55 5.13
N ASP A 150 26.53 15.33 4.35
CA ASP A 150 26.93 16.67 3.89
C ASP A 150 26.97 17.69 5.04
N GLU A 151 26.03 17.61 5.99
CA GLU A 151 26.00 18.44 7.20
C GLU A 151 27.25 18.21 8.07
N ASP A 152 27.54 16.94 8.42
CA ASP A 152 28.73 16.57 9.22
C ASP A 152 30.04 17.04 8.56
N GLN A 153 30.13 16.88 7.23
CA GLN A 153 31.31 17.30 6.47
C GLN A 153 31.46 18.83 6.46
N SER A 154 30.34 19.57 6.41
CA SER A 154 30.34 21.03 6.46
C SER A 154 30.81 21.56 7.81
N ASP A 155 30.38 20.94 8.92
CA ASP A 155 30.78 21.31 10.28
C ASP A 155 32.28 21.07 10.50
N ILE A 156 32.79 19.92 10.05
CA ILE A 156 34.23 19.61 10.11
C ILE A 156 35.04 20.62 9.28
N ALA A 157 34.55 21.01 8.11
CA ALA A 157 35.21 22.01 7.27
C ALA A 157 35.26 23.38 7.95
N GLN A 158 34.16 23.81 8.58
CA GLN A 158 34.10 25.07 9.34
C GLN A 158 35.09 25.08 10.52
N ILE A 159 35.18 23.97 11.26
CA ILE A 159 36.14 23.82 12.36
C ILE A 159 37.58 23.93 11.84
N ARG A 160 37.93 23.22 10.76
CA ARG A 160 39.28 23.29 10.16
C ARG A 160 39.66 24.70 9.73
N ASN A 161 38.74 25.43 9.12
CA ASN A 161 38.95 26.82 8.72
C ASN A 161 39.22 27.71 9.94
N SER A 162 38.43 27.54 11.00
CA SER A 162 38.58 28.29 12.25
C SER A 162 39.92 28.02 12.93
N VAL A 163 40.32 26.74 13.02
CA VAL A 163 41.64 26.34 13.56
C VAL A 163 42.78 26.97 12.76
N SER A 164 42.68 26.97 11.43
CA SER A 164 43.71 27.55 10.55
C SER A 164 43.84 29.06 10.75
N GLN A 165 42.72 29.77 10.91
CA GLN A 165 42.72 31.21 11.22
C GLN A 165 43.37 31.51 12.58
N ILE A 166 43.08 30.71 13.61
CA ILE A 166 43.69 30.84 14.94
C ILE A 166 45.20 30.62 14.86
N ALA A 167 45.65 29.56 14.18
CA ALA A 167 47.07 29.24 14.02
C ALA A 167 47.82 30.39 13.32
N ASN A 168 47.26 30.94 12.25
CA ASN A 168 47.85 32.09 11.56
C ASN A 168 47.93 33.32 12.47
N ASN A 169 46.87 33.63 13.22
CA ASN A 169 46.88 34.77 14.15
C ASN A 169 47.92 34.60 15.27
N LEU A 170 48.09 33.40 15.82
CA LEU A 170 49.11 33.12 16.83
C LEU A 170 50.53 33.26 16.27
N TYR A 171 50.75 32.78 15.05
CA TYR A 171 52.04 32.89 14.37
C TYR A 171 52.42 34.35 14.10
N TYR A 172 51.53 35.13 13.48
CA TYR A 172 51.84 36.52 13.11
C TYR A 172 51.88 37.48 14.30
N ASN A 173 51.13 37.23 15.37
CA ASN A 173 51.14 38.09 16.57
C ASN A 173 52.20 37.66 17.61
N GLY A 174 52.72 36.43 17.54
CA GLY A 174 53.76 35.91 18.44
C GLY A 174 55.18 36.40 18.14
N PHE A 175 55.49 36.79 16.90
CA PHE A 175 56.83 37.25 16.48
C PHE A 175 57.03 38.77 16.53
N LYS A 176 56.05 39.54 17.04
CA LYS A 176 56.11 41.01 17.16
C LYS A 176 56.43 41.54 18.57
N ARG A 177 56.93 40.70 19.48
CA ARG A 177 57.43 41.12 20.80
C ARG A 177 58.91 40.87 20.93
#